data_AF-A0A1J5N0H6-F1
#
_entry.id   AF-A0A1J5N0H6-F1
#
_cell.length_a   1.000
_cell.length_b   1.000
_cell.length_c   1.000
_cell.angle_alpha   90.00
_cell.angle_beta   90.00
_cell.angle_gamma   90.00
#
_symmetry.space_group_name_H-M   'P 1'
#
loop_
_entity.id
_entity.type
_entity.pdbx_description
1 polymer ?
#
loop_
_entity_poly.entity_id
_entity_poly.type
_entity_poly.pdbx_seq_one_letter_code
_entity_poly.pdbx_strand_id
1 'polypeptide(L)'
;MELISKNDCMEISMAAEAAWSWNYILQKGFFLDGISGTSVRRFLHEALGFDDAFIESTVRTIFLNNSPVDDLDDTYIKDGDRMALGSAMPGLVGIVMGRDNFYKSFRSGIAVKDHSRSEAAPARLSMKVFSTLAVESGRGLLARGILVDAVLLAGFLREKKVQLIKGDGLDADGFLARLEDQSGPVSVRVTFA
;
A
#
# COMPACT_ATOMS: atom_id res chain seq x y z
N MET A 1 -3.95 -13.97 -10.41
CA MET A 1 -2.67 -14.22 -9.72
C MET A 1 -2.97 -14.09 -8.24
N GLU A 2 -2.96 -15.21 -7.51
CA GLU A 2 -3.22 -15.22 -6.06
C GLU A 2 -2.03 -14.58 -5.35
N LEU A 3 -2.06 -13.25 -5.24
CA LEU A 3 -1.25 -12.53 -4.28
C LEU A 3 -1.83 -12.85 -2.90
N ILE A 4 -0.94 -13.15 -1.95
CA ILE A 4 -1.15 -13.73 -0.62
C ILE A 4 -0.97 -15.24 -0.63
N SER A 5 0.12 -15.66 0.04
CA SER A 5 0.19 -16.97 0.70
C SER A 5 -1.07 -17.11 1.57
N LYS A 6 -2.12 -17.70 1.01
CA LYS A 6 -3.48 -17.77 1.58
C LYS A 6 -3.54 -18.51 2.92
N ASN A 7 -2.45 -19.17 3.33
CA ASN A 7 -2.46 -20.08 4.47
C ASN A 7 -2.25 -19.40 5.83
N ASP A 8 -1.93 -18.10 5.90
CA ASP A 8 -1.66 -17.43 7.19
C ASP A 8 -2.11 -15.95 7.22
N CYS A 9 -3.18 -15.63 6.48
CA CYS A 9 -3.76 -14.28 6.47
C CYS A 9 -4.77 -14.13 7.60
N MET A 10 -4.47 -13.29 8.59
CA MET A 10 -5.37 -13.02 9.70
C MET A 10 -6.51 -12.08 9.28
N GLU A 11 -7.74 -12.42 9.65
CA GLU A 11 -8.91 -11.58 9.35
C GLU A 11 -9.23 -10.64 10.51
N ILE A 12 -9.39 -9.34 10.23
CA ILE A 12 -9.70 -8.33 11.25
C ILE A 12 -11.05 -7.70 10.90
N SER A 13 -12.01 -7.80 11.80
CA SER A 13 -13.28 -7.10 11.70
C SER A 13 -13.28 -5.92 12.64
N MET A 14 -13.50 -4.72 12.13
CA MET A 14 -13.59 -3.49 12.92
C MET A 14 -14.87 -2.72 12.63
N ALA A 15 -15.25 -1.82 13.53
CA ALA A 15 -16.35 -0.89 13.31
C ALA A 15 -16.04 0.10 12.17
N ALA A 16 -17.06 0.52 11.41
CA ALA A 16 -16.92 1.37 10.23
C ALA A 16 -16.15 2.67 10.45
N GLU A 17 -16.22 3.24 11.65
CA GLU A 17 -15.56 4.50 12.03
C GLU A 17 -14.04 4.32 12.19
N ALA A 18 -13.57 3.10 12.44
CA ALA A 18 -12.14 2.80 12.54
C ALA A 18 -11.42 2.92 11.19
N ALA A 19 -12.13 2.88 10.06
CA ALA A 19 -11.52 2.91 8.72
C ALA A 19 -10.56 4.09 8.52
N TRP A 20 -10.91 5.28 9.01
CA TRP A 20 -10.06 6.47 8.92
C TRP A 20 -8.75 6.34 9.70
N SER A 21 -8.76 5.60 10.81
CA SER A 21 -7.57 5.43 11.64
C SER A 21 -6.49 4.59 10.96
N TRP A 22 -6.86 3.72 10.01
CA TRP A 22 -5.92 2.91 9.24
C TRP A 22 -5.01 3.72 8.31
N ASN A 23 -5.35 4.99 8.03
CA ASN A 23 -4.45 5.92 7.35
C ASN A 23 -3.08 5.99 8.05
N TYR A 24 -3.04 5.82 9.38
CA TYR A 24 -1.79 5.75 10.13
C TYR A 24 -0.89 4.62 9.64
N ILE A 25 -1.43 3.40 9.51
CA ILE A 25 -0.68 2.23 9.00
C ILE A 25 -0.27 2.44 7.55
N LEU A 26 -1.20 2.91 6.69
CA LEU A 26 -0.94 3.13 5.27
C LEU A 26 0.15 4.19 5.02
N GLN A 27 0.27 5.20 5.90
CA GLN A 27 1.31 6.24 5.81
C GLN A 27 2.63 5.81 6.45
N LYS A 28 2.60 5.05 7.55
CA LYS A 28 3.81 4.51 8.19
C LYS A 28 4.53 3.55 7.24
N GLY A 29 3.74 2.70 6.59
CA GLY A 29 4.15 1.80 5.54
C GLY A 29 3.73 0.36 5.82
N PHE A 30 3.47 -0.35 4.74
CA PHE A 30 3.10 -1.76 4.71
C PHE A 30 3.86 -2.43 3.58
N PHE A 31 3.67 -3.74 3.41
CA PHE A 31 4.24 -4.47 2.29
C PHE A 31 3.13 -5.12 1.46
N LEU A 32 3.39 -5.22 0.17
CA LEU A 32 2.64 -6.06 -0.74
C LEU A 32 3.61 -7.02 -1.42
N ASP A 33 3.19 -8.27 -1.54
CA ASP A 33 3.88 -9.22 -2.39
C ASP A 33 3.47 -8.98 -3.85
N GLY A 34 4.36 -9.33 -4.77
CA GLY A 34 4.24 -9.11 -6.21
C GLY A 34 5.16 -10.05 -6.99
N ILE A 35 5.29 -9.77 -8.28
CA ILE A 35 6.25 -10.47 -9.15
C ILE A 35 7.18 -9.43 -9.77
N SER A 36 8.49 -9.61 -9.61
CA SER A 36 9.52 -8.78 -10.26
C SER A 36 9.32 -8.75 -11.77
N GLY A 37 9.60 -7.61 -12.41
CA GLY A 37 9.37 -7.44 -13.84
C GLY A 37 7.91 -7.21 -14.24
N THR A 38 7.00 -7.03 -13.27
CA THR A 38 5.63 -6.53 -13.49
C THR A 38 5.67 -5.01 -13.66
N SER A 39 4.91 -4.45 -14.60
CA SER A 39 4.84 -3.00 -14.75
C SER A 39 4.14 -2.35 -13.54
N VAL A 40 4.45 -1.09 -13.26
CA VAL A 40 3.80 -0.34 -12.17
C VAL A 40 2.28 -0.30 -12.39
N ARG A 41 1.80 -0.06 -13.62
CA ARG A 41 0.36 -0.08 -13.93
C ARG A 41 -0.28 -1.40 -13.55
N ARG A 42 0.31 -2.51 -13.99
CA ARG A 42 -0.22 -3.85 -13.75
C ARG A 42 -0.21 -4.18 -12.25
N PHE A 43 0.85 -3.78 -11.55
CA PHE A 43 0.92 -3.96 -10.10
C PHE A 43 -0.18 -3.19 -9.36
N LEU A 44 -0.47 -1.94 -9.73
CA LEU A 44 -1.56 -1.15 -9.15
C LEU A 44 -2.93 -1.79 -9.39
N HIS A 45 -3.17 -2.35 -10.57
CA HIS A 45 -4.39 -3.10 -10.88
C HIS A 45 -4.51 -4.38 -10.04
N GLU A 46 -3.48 -5.23 -10.09
CA GLU A 46 -3.56 -6.58 -9.54
C GLU A 46 -3.47 -6.59 -8.01
N ALA A 47 -2.54 -5.83 -7.43
CA ALA A 47 -2.29 -5.83 -5.99
C ALA A 47 -3.21 -4.86 -5.24
N LEU A 48 -3.39 -3.63 -5.74
CA LEU A 48 -4.20 -2.61 -5.05
C LEU A 48 -5.66 -2.63 -5.51
N GLY A 49 -5.97 -3.19 -6.68
CA GLY A 49 -7.33 -3.23 -7.20
C GLY A 49 -7.81 -1.93 -7.82
N PHE A 50 -6.89 -1.05 -8.20
CA PHE A 50 -7.25 0.22 -8.83
C PHE A 50 -7.56 0.00 -10.30
N ASP A 51 -8.71 0.49 -10.76
CA ASP A 51 -9.00 0.53 -12.18
C ASP A 51 -8.21 1.65 -12.89
N ASP A 52 -8.16 1.61 -14.22
CA ASP A 52 -7.42 2.60 -15.01
C ASP A 52 -7.94 4.02 -14.78
N ALA A 53 -9.25 4.19 -14.63
CA ALA A 53 -9.85 5.51 -14.40
C ALA A 53 -9.35 6.11 -13.09
N PHE A 54 -9.24 5.32 -12.02
CA PHE A 54 -8.73 5.71 -10.72
C PHE A 54 -7.23 6.00 -10.76
N ILE A 55 -6.44 5.16 -11.43
CA ILE A 55 -4.99 5.37 -11.60
C ILE A 55 -4.71 6.69 -12.30
N GLU A 56 -5.44 7.02 -13.37
CA GLU A 56 -5.19 8.24 -14.13
C GLU A 56 -5.76 9.50 -13.47
N SER A 57 -6.93 9.41 -12.84
CA SER A 57 -7.61 10.58 -12.30
C SER A 57 -7.16 10.93 -10.88
N THR A 58 -6.87 9.93 -10.06
CA THR A 58 -6.66 10.07 -8.60
C THR A 58 -5.21 9.86 -8.21
N VAL A 59 -4.52 8.86 -8.76
CA VAL A 59 -3.11 8.55 -8.40
C VAL A 59 -2.15 9.47 -9.16
N ARG A 60 -2.06 10.72 -8.70
CA ARG A 60 -1.25 11.74 -9.37
C ARG A 60 0.23 11.62 -9.08
N THR A 61 0.64 11.11 -7.93
CA THR A 61 2.06 11.06 -7.57
C THR A 61 2.47 9.63 -7.26
N ILE A 62 3.45 9.13 -7.99
CA ILE A 62 4.01 7.79 -7.81
C ILE A 62 5.51 7.96 -7.73
N PHE A 63 6.10 7.55 -6.60
CA PHE A 63 7.54 7.45 -6.46
C PHE A 63 7.93 5.98 -6.35
N LEU A 64 8.98 5.60 -7.06
CA LEU A 64 9.66 4.32 -6.94
C LEU A 64 11.11 4.60 -6.54
N ASN A 65 11.56 4.07 -5.40
CA ASN A 65 12.91 4.29 -4.85
C ASN A 65 13.31 5.77 -4.83
N ASN A 66 12.40 6.62 -4.33
CA ASN A 66 12.55 8.08 -4.21
C ASN A 66 12.54 8.86 -5.55
N SER A 67 12.32 8.19 -6.68
CA SER A 67 12.22 8.82 -8.00
C SER A 67 10.79 8.84 -8.53
N PRO A 68 10.31 9.96 -9.10
CA PRO A 68 8.99 10.02 -9.70
C PRO A 68 8.89 9.09 -10.91
N VAL A 69 7.77 8.37 -11.01
CA VAL A 69 7.46 7.46 -12.11
C VAL A 69 6.66 8.20 -13.16
N ASP A 70 7.22 8.27 -14.36
CA ASP A 70 6.67 9.07 -15.46
C ASP A 70 5.97 8.23 -16.54
N ASP A 71 6.28 6.94 -16.62
CA ASP A 71 5.65 5.94 -17.49
C ASP A 71 5.34 4.70 -16.64
N LEU A 72 4.05 4.37 -16.49
CA LEU A 72 3.61 3.26 -15.64
C LEU A 72 3.71 1.91 -16.33
N ASP A 73 3.76 1.90 -17.66
CA ASP A 73 3.73 0.70 -18.48
C ASP A 73 5.15 0.20 -18.76
N ASP A 74 6.12 1.11 -18.84
CA ASP A 74 7.55 0.79 -19.03
C ASP A 74 8.41 0.96 -17.76
N THR A 75 7.80 1.14 -16.59
CA THR A 75 8.51 1.04 -15.30
C THR A 75 8.14 -0.27 -14.63
N TYR A 76 9.15 -1.05 -14.24
CA TYR A 76 8.95 -2.39 -13.68
C TYR A 76 9.38 -2.46 -12.22
N ILE A 77 8.60 -3.17 -11.42
CA ILE A 77 8.91 -3.40 -10.00
C ILE A 77 9.97 -4.49 -9.84
N LYS A 78 10.78 -4.37 -8.79
CA LYS A 78 11.80 -5.32 -8.37
C LYS A 78 11.61 -5.69 -6.90
N ASP A 79 12.17 -6.81 -6.49
CA ASP A 79 12.20 -7.20 -5.09
C ASP A 79 12.92 -6.15 -4.23
N GLY A 80 12.33 -5.81 -3.09
CA GLY A 80 12.86 -4.79 -2.16
C GLY A 80 12.55 -3.34 -2.53
N ASP A 81 11.85 -3.09 -3.64
CA ASP A 81 11.49 -1.73 -4.06
C ASP A 81 10.60 -1.02 -3.05
N ARG A 82 10.73 0.32 -3.01
CA ARG A 82 9.92 1.20 -2.18
C ARG A 82 9.04 2.07 -3.05
N MET A 83 7.72 1.87 -2.95
CA MET A 83 6.72 2.63 -3.69
C MET A 83 5.93 3.56 -2.77
N ALA A 84 5.83 4.83 -3.14
CA ALA A 84 4.96 5.79 -2.48
C ALA A 84 3.91 6.34 -3.44
N LEU A 85 2.66 6.31 -3.01
CA LEU A 85 1.51 6.80 -3.78
C LEU A 85 0.91 8.03 -3.09
N GLY A 86 0.49 8.99 -3.90
CA GLY A 86 -0.28 10.15 -3.46
C GLY A 86 -1.24 10.60 -4.54
N SER A 87 -2.31 11.25 -4.11
CA SER A 87 -3.16 12.04 -5.00
C SER A 87 -2.49 13.40 -5.26
N ALA A 88 -3.17 14.51 -4.99
CA ALA A 88 -2.61 15.84 -5.11
C ALA A 88 -1.82 16.22 -3.85
N MET A 89 -0.56 16.61 -4.03
CA MET A 89 0.22 17.30 -2.99
C MET A 89 0.11 18.81 -3.21
N PRO A 90 -0.19 19.62 -2.17
CA PRO A 90 -0.29 21.06 -2.32
C PRO A 90 1.08 21.71 -2.57
N GLY A 91 1.06 22.89 -3.22
CA GLY A 91 2.24 23.72 -3.44
C GLY A 91 3.02 23.39 -4.72
N LEU A 92 3.97 24.26 -5.06
CA LEU A 92 4.75 24.19 -6.31
C LEU A 92 5.48 22.84 -6.48
N VAL A 93 6.11 22.35 -5.41
CA VAL A 93 6.81 21.06 -5.43
C VAL A 93 5.83 19.93 -5.72
N GLY A 94 4.65 19.92 -5.09
CA GLY A 94 3.62 18.90 -5.33
C GLY A 94 3.12 18.90 -6.77
N ILE A 95 2.85 20.08 -7.33
CA ILE A 95 2.48 20.25 -8.74
C ILE A 95 3.60 19.71 -9.65
N VAL A 96 4.85 20.07 -9.39
CA VAL A 96 6.01 19.63 -10.20
C VAL A 96 6.32 18.14 -10.03
N MET A 97 5.85 17.46 -8.97
CA MET A 97 6.05 16.02 -8.77
C MET A 97 4.92 15.14 -9.31
N GLY A 98 3.71 15.70 -9.52
CA GLY A 98 2.57 14.94 -10.05
C GLY A 98 2.78 14.49 -11.51
N ARG A 99 2.31 13.30 -11.89
CA ARG A 99 2.29 12.79 -13.25
C ARG A 99 1.46 13.69 -14.18
N ASP A 100 1.77 13.56 -15.47
CA ASP A 100 0.96 14.04 -16.59
C ASP A 100 0.57 15.52 -16.51
N ASN A 101 1.55 16.36 -16.22
CA ASN A 101 1.38 17.81 -16.24
C ASN A 101 2.50 18.53 -17.00
N PHE A 102 2.22 19.80 -17.33
CA PHE A 102 3.11 20.67 -18.10
C PHE A 102 4.50 20.86 -17.46
N TYR A 103 4.59 20.73 -16.13
CA TYR A 103 5.83 20.98 -15.37
C TYR A 103 6.71 19.74 -15.21
N LYS A 104 6.35 18.60 -15.81
CA LYS A 104 7.12 17.34 -15.79
C LYS A 104 8.58 17.53 -16.20
N SER A 105 8.87 18.44 -17.13
CA SER A 105 10.23 18.72 -17.60
C SER A 105 11.17 19.19 -16.48
N PHE A 106 10.65 19.85 -15.44
CA PHE A 106 11.43 20.37 -14.31
C PHE A 106 11.98 19.27 -13.40
N ARG A 107 11.45 18.04 -13.48
CA ARG A 107 11.90 16.90 -12.68
C ARG A 107 12.59 15.78 -13.50
N SER A 108 12.84 16.02 -14.79
CA SER A 108 13.48 15.05 -15.70
C SER A 108 14.84 14.52 -15.20
N GLY A 109 15.56 15.33 -14.43
CA GLY A 109 16.84 14.94 -13.82
C GLY A 109 16.73 13.82 -12.78
N ILE A 110 15.59 13.69 -12.11
CA ILE A 110 15.39 12.81 -10.93
C ILE A 110 14.36 11.70 -11.14
N ALA A 111 13.65 11.69 -12.28
CA ALA A 111 12.70 10.63 -12.65
C ALA A 111 13.38 9.26 -12.78
N VAL A 112 12.59 8.19 -12.64
CA VAL A 112 13.09 6.83 -12.90
C VAL A 112 13.61 6.74 -14.32
N LYS A 113 14.86 6.29 -14.48
CA LYS A 113 15.52 6.08 -15.78
C LYS A 113 15.83 4.61 -16.05
N ASP A 114 15.78 3.80 -15.00
CA ASP A 114 16.00 2.36 -15.10
C ASP A 114 14.68 1.69 -15.47
N HIS A 115 14.56 1.37 -16.75
CA HIS A 115 13.44 0.62 -17.33
C HIS A 115 13.80 -0.86 -17.52
N SER A 116 14.88 -1.34 -16.88
CA SER A 116 15.27 -2.74 -16.99
C SER A 116 14.24 -3.66 -16.35
N ARG A 117 13.70 -4.55 -17.17
CA ARG A 117 12.81 -5.59 -16.71
C ARG A 117 13.62 -6.73 -16.12
N SER A 118 13.40 -7.03 -14.84
CA SER A 118 13.96 -8.21 -14.19
C SER A 118 13.18 -9.47 -14.57
N GLU A 119 13.80 -10.63 -14.39
CA GLU A 119 13.11 -11.91 -14.54
C GLU A 119 11.94 -12.04 -13.56
N ALA A 120 10.91 -12.79 -13.97
CA ALA A 120 9.74 -13.01 -13.15
C ALA A 120 10.10 -13.88 -11.93
N ALA A 121 10.16 -13.26 -10.77
CA ALA A 121 10.42 -13.89 -9.48
C ALA A 121 9.52 -13.27 -8.40
N PRO A 122 9.19 -14.00 -7.32
CA PRO A 122 8.52 -13.42 -6.17
C PRO A 122 9.24 -12.17 -5.68
N ALA A 123 8.47 -11.12 -5.41
CA ALA A 123 8.99 -9.82 -4.99
C ALA A 123 8.16 -9.29 -3.81
N ARG A 124 8.81 -8.59 -2.90
CA ARG A 124 8.16 -7.85 -1.82
C ARG A 124 8.47 -6.37 -1.93
N LEU A 125 7.42 -5.57 -1.96
CA LEU A 125 7.52 -4.12 -2.09
C LEU A 125 7.09 -3.47 -0.79
N SER A 126 7.87 -2.48 -0.35
CA SER A 126 7.43 -1.58 0.71
C SER A 126 6.58 -0.47 0.11
N MET A 127 5.41 -0.26 0.68
CA MET A 127 4.41 0.67 0.19
C MET A 127 4.05 1.72 1.22
N LYS A 128 3.80 2.94 0.74
CA LYS A 128 3.18 4.03 1.51
C LYS A 128 2.13 4.74 0.69
N VAL A 129 1.00 5.06 1.31
CA VAL A 129 -0.08 5.83 0.68
C VAL A 129 -0.31 7.09 1.49
N PHE A 130 -0.24 8.24 0.81
CA PHE A 130 -0.37 9.56 1.40
C PHE A 130 -1.63 10.28 0.91
N SER A 131 -1.85 11.50 1.41
CA SER A 131 -2.95 12.40 1.05
C SER A 131 -4.34 11.74 1.18
N THR A 132 -5.33 12.26 0.45
CA THR A 132 -6.69 11.71 0.40
C THR A 132 -6.73 10.30 -0.21
N LEU A 133 -5.68 9.89 -0.93
CA LEU A 133 -5.62 8.57 -1.54
C LEU A 133 -5.71 7.46 -0.50
N ALA A 134 -5.12 7.64 0.69
CA ALA A 134 -5.22 6.67 1.78
C ALA A 134 -6.68 6.48 2.26
N VAL A 135 -7.47 7.56 2.26
CA VAL A 135 -8.88 7.54 2.63
C VAL A 135 -9.71 6.84 1.55
N GLU A 136 -9.50 7.24 0.30
CA GLU A 136 -10.30 6.82 -0.86
C GLU A 136 -10.07 5.33 -1.19
N SER A 137 -8.81 4.87 -1.06
CA SER A 137 -8.44 3.49 -1.37
C SER A 137 -8.38 2.55 -0.16
N GLY A 138 -8.31 3.09 1.06
CA GLY A 138 -7.93 2.33 2.26
C GLY A 138 -8.81 1.11 2.50
N ARG A 139 -10.14 1.24 2.42
CA ARG A 139 -11.06 0.12 2.64
C ARG A 139 -10.87 -1.01 1.62
N GLY A 140 -10.77 -0.67 0.33
CA GLY A 140 -10.60 -1.65 -0.74
C GLY A 140 -9.24 -2.35 -0.66
N LEU A 141 -8.18 -1.60 -0.36
CA LEU A 141 -6.83 -2.12 -0.17
C LEU A 141 -6.76 -3.07 1.03
N LEU A 142 -7.30 -2.67 2.17
CA LEU A 142 -7.26 -3.46 3.40
C LEU A 142 -8.09 -4.74 3.30
N ALA A 143 -9.21 -4.71 2.57
CA ALA A 143 -10.02 -5.90 2.32
C ALA A 143 -9.30 -6.94 1.45
N ARG A 144 -8.41 -6.49 0.56
CA ARG A 144 -7.56 -7.39 -0.26
C ARG A 144 -6.46 -8.02 0.57
N GLY A 145 -5.89 -7.24 1.48
CA GLY A 145 -4.92 -7.68 2.46
C GLY A 145 -3.56 -7.03 2.25
N ILE A 146 -2.88 -6.77 3.37
CA ILE A 146 -1.57 -6.14 3.42
C ILE A 146 -0.66 -6.90 4.37
N LEU A 147 0.65 -6.80 4.18
CA LEU A 147 1.61 -7.26 5.17
C LEU A 147 2.04 -6.08 6.05
N VAL A 148 1.95 -6.22 7.36
CA VAL A 148 2.29 -5.16 8.31
C VAL A 148 3.18 -5.73 9.39
N ASP A 149 4.14 -4.94 9.86
CA ASP A 149 4.92 -5.29 11.04
C ASP A 149 3.99 -5.58 12.24
N ALA A 150 4.14 -6.75 12.86
CA ALA A 150 3.26 -7.19 13.95
C ALA A 150 3.29 -6.23 15.15
N VAL A 151 4.45 -5.67 15.49
CA VAL A 151 4.60 -4.74 16.62
C VAL A 151 3.87 -3.43 16.33
N LEU A 152 4.01 -2.89 15.12
CA LEU A 152 3.27 -1.71 14.68
C LEU A 152 1.75 -1.96 14.71
N LEU A 153 1.31 -3.11 14.20
CA LEU A 153 -0.11 -3.48 14.16
C LEU A 153 -0.69 -3.66 15.56
N ALA A 154 0.00 -4.39 16.45
CA ALA A 154 -0.43 -4.60 17.83
C ALA A 154 -0.54 -3.27 18.59
N GLY A 155 0.44 -2.37 18.44
CA GLY A 155 0.39 -1.03 19.02
C GLY A 155 -0.82 -0.23 18.54
N PHE A 156 -1.07 -0.24 17.23
CA PHE A 156 -2.24 0.43 16.64
C PHE A 156 -3.57 -0.16 17.13
N LEU A 157 -3.72 -1.48 17.12
CA LEU A 157 -4.95 -2.15 17.53
C LEU A 157 -5.20 -2.01 19.03
N ARG A 158 -4.15 -1.90 19.86
CA ARG A 158 -4.31 -1.63 21.29
C ARG A 158 -4.96 -0.27 21.54
N GLU A 159 -4.57 0.75 20.78
CA GLU A 159 -5.21 2.09 20.85
C GLU A 159 -6.65 2.08 20.29
N LYS A 160 -6.94 1.17 19.36
CA LYS A 160 -8.25 1.04 18.70
C LYS A 160 -9.07 -0.14 19.19
N LYS A 161 -8.73 -0.70 20.36
CA LYS A 161 -9.32 -1.94 20.88
C LYS A 161 -10.84 -1.90 20.95
N VAL A 162 -11.42 -0.76 21.34
CA VAL A 162 -12.88 -0.57 21.44
C VAL A 162 -13.59 -0.75 20.10
N GLN A 163 -12.89 -0.51 18.98
CA GLN A 163 -13.42 -0.63 17.63
C GLN A 163 -13.09 -1.98 16.98
N LEU A 164 -12.29 -2.83 17.64
CA LEU A 164 -11.97 -4.17 17.19
C LEU A 164 -13.12 -5.12 17.57
N ILE A 165 -13.88 -5.57 16.57
CA ILE A 165 -15.03 -6.47 16.77
C ILE A 165 -14.53 -7.89 16.98
N LYS A 166 -13.69 -8.39 16.06
CA LYS A 166 -13.07 -9.72 16.09
C LYS A 166 -11.75 -9.71 15.32
N GLY A 167 -10.82 -10.58 15.71
CA GLY A 167 -9.58 -10.82 14.98
C GLY A 167 -9.29 -12.31 14.87
N ASP A 168 -9.31 -12.85 13.66
CA ASP A 168 -9.09 -14.25 13.31
C ASP A 168 -9.92 -15.23 14.16
N GLY A 169 -11.21 -14.91 14.33
CA GLY A 169 -12.15 -15.66 15.16
C GLY A 169 -12.02 -15.43 16.68
N LEU A 170 -11.00 -14.69 17.12
CA LEU A 170 -10.78 -14.33 18.52
C LEU A 170 -11.45 -13.00 18.88
N ASP A 171 -11.65 -12.78 20.18
CA ASP A 171 -11.99 -11.46 20.71
C ASP A 171 -10.78 -10.52 20.65
N ALA A 172 -11.00 -9.25 21.01
CA ALA A 172 -9.97 -8.22 20.89
C ALA A 172 -8.71 -8.54 21.74
N ASP A 173 -8.88 -9.11 22.93
CA ASP A 173 -7.77 -9.44 23.83
C ASP A 173 -6.98 -10.66 23.33
N GLY A 174 -7.68 -11.73 22.95
CA GLY A 174 -7.04 -12.92 22.41
C GLY A 174 -6.30 -12.65 21.11
N PHE A 175 -6.86 -11.80 20.25
CA PHE A 175 -6.18 -11.42 19.00
C PHE A 175 -4.93 -10.57 19.25
N LEU A 176 -4.99 -9.60 20.17
CA LEU A 176 -3.82 -8.78 20.52
C LEU A 176 -2.70 -9.63 21.12
N ALA A 177 -3.01 -10.54 22.05
CA ALA A 177 -2.02 -11.46 22.61
C ALA A 177 -1.34 -12.30 21.52
N ARG A 178 -2.12 -12.85 20.58
CA ARG A 178 -1.58 -13.60 19.45
C ARG A 178 -0.67 -12.75 18.56
N LEU A 179 -1.03 -11.49 18.29
CA LEU A 179 -0.21 -10.58 17.49
C LEU A 179 1.09 -10.21 18.18
N GLU A 180 1.08 -10.05 19.49
CA GLU A 180 2.27 -9.74 20.30
C GLU A 180 3.29 -10.90 20.29
N ASP A 181 2.82 -12.14 20.13
CA ASP A 181 3.67 -13.32 19.97
C ASP A 181 4.29 -13.45 18.56
N GLN A 182 3.85 -12.66 17.57
CA GLN A 182 4.39 -12.71 16.22
C GLN A 182 5.66 -11.86 16.09
N SER A 183 6.71 -12.47 15.52
CA SER A 183 7.93 -11.75 15.12
C SER A 183 7.94 -11.48 13.62
N GLY A 184 7.89 -10.20 13.23
CA GLY A 184 8.02 -9.75 11.85
C GLY A 184 6.69 -9.40 11.16
N PRO A 185 6.68 -9.29 9.81
CA PRO A 185 5.49 -8.92 9.06
C PRO A 185 4.43 -10.02 9.07
N VAL A 186 3.20 -9.66 9.43
CA VAL A 186 2.01 -10.52 9.39
C VAL A 186 1.09 -10.09 8.25
N SER A 187 0.46 -11.07 7.58
CA SER A 187 -0.54 -10.80 6.56
C SER A 187 -1.89 -10.59 7.21
N VAL A 188 -2.56 -9.47 6.92
CA VAL A 188 -3.86 -9.13 7.49
C VAL A 188 -4.83 -8.65 6.42
N ARG A 189 -6.09 -9.03 6.56
CA ARG A 189 -7.23 -8.45 5.84
C ARG A 189 -8.14 -7.75 6.82
N VAL A 190 -8.64 -6.59 6.46
CA VAL A 190 -9.52 -5.82 7.34
C VAL A 190 -10.84 -5.56 6.64
N THR A 191 -11.92 -5.90 7.34
CA THR A 191 -13.29 -5.60 6.95
C THR A 191 -13.90 -4.66 7.97
N PHE A 192 -14.73 -3.74 7.46
CA PHE A 192 -15.40 -2.73 8.27
C PHE A 192 -16.91 -3.00 8.25
N ALA A 193 -17.50 -3.21 9.43
CA ALA A 193 -18.92 -3.49 9.62
C ALA A 193 -19.66 -2.26 10.17
#